data_AF-A0A4Q5HNH9-F1
#
_entry.id   AF-A0A4Q5HNH9-F1
#
_cell.length_a   1.000
_cell.length_b   1.000
_cell.length_c   1.000
_cell.angle_alpha   90.00
_cell.angle_beta   90.00
_cell.angle_gamma   90.00
#
_symmetry.space_group_name_H-M   'P 1'
#
loop_
_entity.id
_entity.type
_entity.pdbx_description
1 polymer ?
#
loop_
_entity_poly.entity_id
_entity_poly.type
_entity_poly.pdbx_seq_one_letter_code
_entity_poly.pdbx_strand_id
1 'polypeptide(L)'
;MKKNLFYYLFAVICSVALFTSCSDDDEDTTWQQIPEITNDNVTLKLNNTTLVGATATLDIINGENAKVTLINVIYGHASVPVNVIMEKKNDTSYNFSGTTDLEAARMEVSNSPLKITVSGTVDTTGKMTIDVATSGWAAVSGVYANDSLAITFDGKSHNNGSDYAVTLIAKENGSAATLVFKKIINVALNVEADVTLDNGKISGTVEPKLGYIITINGSVDNNGKLTLNLVSSGYGTIDASYSAKGNAITYNGKELTSGSVSIKVLSEKAAQVTLNGMLVGSRTAVIEEAVITKEEGKEVYALSGEMKNNDYTVVFKGTVGEDRKLTAEVTYKVIGDIVGKWNLMKTSENMAAPIFKFATNKGSVTLPESLLAIIPDDMKPMFPATMKDAQLTQVIQYLLANYAVYLQSIEFAENGRVIATYIDMPKDVNGDGKIDAQDAVDTTPKTFALLQYYMKDGQLYLAFDLSELMSMMPTYESRGWDPSGILTEGIPVNYQIAGNTLSVYLVTDVVVGLAGFANGMLPIIGMMLPEEMKPQFKVIETIFSAIVEGIIPEVKELEVGLMFTK
;
A
#
# COMPACT_ATOMS: atom_id res chain seq x y z
N MET A 1 31.48 44.27 -7.43
CA MET A 1 32.64 44.45 -8.33
C MET A 1 32.54 43.45 -9.50
N LYS A 2 31.87 43.80 -10.60
CA LYS A 2 31.71 42.91 -11.79
C LYS A 2 31.52 43.70 -13.10
N LYS A 3 32.22 44.83 -13.27
CA LYS A 3 32.23 45.58 -14.54
C LYS A 3 33.59 45.60 -15.24
N ASN A 4 34.65 45.05 -14.63
CA ASN A 4 36.02 45.27 -15.13
C ASN A 4 36.57 44.13 -15.99
N LEU A 5 35.92 42.95 -16.05
CA LEU A 5 36.47 41.80 -16.80
C LEU A 5 36.23 41.92 -18.32
N PHE A 6 35.08 42.47 -18.73
CA PHE A 6 34.78 42.71 -20.14
C PHE A 6 35.66 43.82 -20.74
N TYR A 7 35.98 44.85 -19.95
CA TYR A 7 36.92 45.91 -20.37
C TYR A 7 38.37 45.45 -20.39
N TYR A 8 38.79 44.54 -19.49
CA TYR A 8 40.13 43.94 -19.56
C TYR A 8 40.29 43.06 -20.81
N LEU A 9 39.27 42.28 -21.17
CA LEU A 9 39.31 41.42 -22.35
C LEU A 9 39.28 42.23 -23.66
N PHE A 10 38.51 43.32 -23.71
CA PHE A 10 38.47 44.23 -24.86
C PHE A 10 39.74 45.08 -24.99
N ALA A 11 40.37 45.46 -23.87
CA ALA A 11 41.65 46.17 -23.88
C ALA A 11 42.81 45.29 -24.35
N VAL A 12 42.81 44.00 -24.01
CA VAL A 12 43.80 43.02 -24.51
C VAL A 12 43.69 42.87 -26.02
N ILE A 13 42.46 42.75 -26.57
CA ILE A 13 42.21 42.66 -28.02
C ILE A 13 42.67 43.92 -28.78
N CYS A 14 42.50 45.12 -28.21
CA CYS A 14 42.94 46.36 -28.85
C CYS A 14 44.45 46.63 -28.77
N SER A 15 45.16 46.06 -27.78
CA SER A 15 46.61 46.23 -27.63
C SER A 15 47.47 45.34 -28.54
N VAL A 16 46.88 44.35 -29.23
CA VAL A 16 47.61 43.46 -30.16
C VAL A 16 47.70 44.01 -31.58
N ALA A 17 47.04 45.13 -31.89
CA ALA A 17 47.00 45.69 -33.24
C ALA A 17 48.14 46.68 -33.58
N LEU A 18 49.11 46.92 -32.70
CA LEU A 18 50.09 48.02 -32.86
C LEU A 18 51.59 47.65 -32.78
N PHE A 19 51.97 46.39 -32.99
CA PHE A 19 53.37 46.05 -33.27
C PHE A 19 53.48 45.13 -34.48
N THR A 20 53.51 45.71 -35.68
CA THR A 20 54.12 45.08 -36.86
C THR A 20 55.31 45.94 -37.29
N SER A 21 56.41 45.83 -36.56
CA SER A 21 57.74 46.20 -37.05
C SER A 21 58.50 44.92 -37.37
N CYS A 22 58.93 44.80 -38.62
CA CYS A 22 59.72 43.71 -39.18
C CYS A 22 60.75 43.09 -38.22
N SER A 23 60.78 41.77 -38.15
CA SER A 23 61.99 41.00 -37.91
C SER A 23 61.82 39.59 -38.48
N ASP A 24 62.92 39.06 -38.98
CA ASP A 24 63.15 37.86 -39.80
C ASP A 24 62.21 36.65 -39.69
N ASP A 25 62.11 36.01 -40.85
CA ASP A 25 61.37 34.83 -41.30
C ASP A 25 61.90 33.51 -40.67
N ASP A 26 62.09 33.46 -39.36
CA ASP A 26 62.29 32.19 -38.65
C ASP A 26 60.91 31.60 -38.30
N GLU A 27 60.46 30.60 -39.07
CA GLU A 27 59.25 29.84 -38.72
C GLU A 27 59.38 29.28 -37.29
N ASP A 28 58.58 29.80 -36.35
CA ASP A 28 58.59 29.31 -34.98
C ASP A 28 58.05 27.88 -34.93
N THR A 29 58.94 26.89 -34.76
CA THR A 29 58.59 25.46 -34.68
C THR A 29 58.40 24.96 -33.24
N THR A 30 58.41 25.81 -32.22
CA THR A 30 58.36 25.38 -30.81
C THR A 30 57.06 24.66 -30.45
N TRP A 31 55.96 24.88 -31.18
CA TRP A 31 54.70 24.14 -31.06
C TRP A 31 54.84 22.65 -31.37
N GLN A 32 55.83 22.24 -32.18
CA GLN A 32 56.11 20.84 -32.48
C GLN A 32 56.64 20.05 -31.28
N GLN A 33 57.04 20.75 -30.20
CA GLN A 33 57.53 20.14 -28.97
C GLN A 33 56.40 19.79 -27.99
N ILE A 34 55.15 20.21 -28.25
CA ILE A 34 54.01 19.83 -27.43
C ILE A 34 53.70 18.34 -27.69
N PRO A 35 53.76 17.48 -26.67
CA PRO A 35 53.46 16.07 -26.83
C PRO A 35 51.95 15.83 -26.99
N GLU A 36 51.57 14.61 -27.33
CA GLU A 36 50.17 14.19 -27.27
C GLU A 36 49.62 14.35 -25.84
N ILE A 37 48.45 14.97 -25.70
CA ILE A 37 47.87 15.30 -24.40
C ILE A 37 47.19 14.06 -23.82
N THR A 38 47.67 13.60 -22.67
CA THR A 38 47.04 12.52 -21.89
C THR A 38 46.02 13.10 -20.92
N ASN A 39 44.93 12.37 -20.63
CA ASN A 39 43.85 12.82 -19.74
C ASN A 39 44.31 13.33 -18.36
N ASP A 40 45.33 12.70 -17.77
CA ASP A 40 45.86 13.07 -16.44
C ASP A 40 46.50 14.47 -16.39
N ASN A 41 46.81 15.04 -17.57
CA ASN A 41 47.45 16.36 -17.71
C ASN A 41 46.45 17.48 -18.03
N VAL A 42 45.14 17.18 -18.08
CA VAL A 42 44.09 18.15 -18.39
C VAL A 42 43.42 18.66 -17.12
N THR A 43 43.45 19.97 -16.91
CA THR A 43 42.62 20.65 -15.91
C THR A 43 41.53 21.44 -16.64
N LEU A 44 40.27 21.01 -16.53
CA LEU A 44 39.14 21.63 -17.23
C LEU A 44 38.11 22.21 -16.26
N LYS A 45 37.58 23.39 -16.59
CA LYS A 45 36.42 24.00 -15.94
C LYS A 45 35.35 24.36 -16.96
N LEU A 46 34.09 24.07 -16.64
CA LEU A 46 32.92 24.60 -17.36
C LEU A 46 32.26 25.67 -16.48
N ASN A 47 32.10 26.89 -17.00
CA ASN A 47 31.51 28.03 -16.29
C ASN A 47 32.08 28.18 -14.86
N ASN A 48 33.41 28.06 -14.73
CA ASN A 48 34.20 28.08 -13.49
C ASN A 48 34.04 26.87 -12.54
N THR A 49 33.40 25.79 -12.98
CA THR A 49 33.15 24.58 -12.17
C THR A 49 33.90 23.37 -12.73
N THR A 50 34.53 22.56 -11.87
CA THR A 50 35.20 21.32 -12.27
C THR A 50 34.18 20.20 -12.46
N LEU A 51 34.26 19.46 -13.58
CA LEU A 51 33.38 18.34 -13.91
C LEU A 51 34.12 17.00 -13.74
N VAL A 52 33.55 16.07 -12.99
CA VAL A 52 34.14 14.73 -12.80
C VAL A 52 33.94 13.91 -14.08
N GLY A 53 35.03 13.36 -14.63
CA GLY A 53 35.01 12.53 -15.85
C GLY A 53 34.98 13.30 -17.17
N ALA A 54 35.00 14.63 -17.12
CA ALA A 54 35.16 15.48 -18.30
C ALA A 54 36.65 15.69 -18.61
N THR A 55 37.01 15.68 -19.89
CA THR A 55 38.38 15.91 -20.37
C THR A 55 38.34 16.61 -21.73
N ALA A 56 39.49 16.88 -22.34
CA ALA A 56 39.58 17.31 -23.71
C ALA A 56 40.86 16.80 -24.39
N THR A 57 40.83 16.75 -25.71
CA THR A 57 42.03 16.55 -26.54
C THR A 57 42.39 17.84 -27.26
N LEU A 58 43.65 17.95 -27.67
CA LEU A 58 44.17 19.04 -28.49
C LEU A 58 44.86 18.47 -29.72
N ASP A 59 44.28 18.69 -30.90
CA ASP A 59 44.87 18.34 -32.18
C ASP A 59 45.51 19.59 -32.78
N ILE A 60 46.84 19.72 -32.73
CA ILE A 60 47.56 20.87 -33.30
C ILE A 60 47.63 20.72 -34.83
N ILE A 61 47.19 21.73 -35.56
CA ILE A 61 47.18 21.74 -37.04
C ILE A 61 48.43 22.47 -37.55
N ASN A 62 48.74 23.63 -36.99
CA ASN A 62 49.94 24.43 -37.24
C ASN A 62 50.20 25.39 -36.05
N GLY A 63 51.24 26.22 -36.14
CA GLY A 63 51.64 27.15 -35.07
C GLY A 63 50.58 28.19 -34.66
N GLU A 64 49.53 28.37 -35.46
CA GLU A 64 48.44 29.33 -35.22
C GLU A 64 47.08 28.67 -34.98
N ASN A 65 46.89 27.40 -35.35
CA ASN A 65 45.59 26.75 -35.37
C ASN A 65 45.64 25.35 -34.73
N ALA A 66 44.65 25.07 -33.90
CA ALA A 66 44.42 23.74 -33.35
C ALA A 66 42.92 23.45 -33.23
N LYS A 67 42.58 22.21 -32.91
CA LYS A 67 41.22 21.79 -32.59
C LYS A 67 41.19 21.20 -31.19
N VAL A 68 40.39 21.81 -30.31
CA VAL A 68 40.09 21.23 -29.00
C VAL A 68 38.84 20.37 -29.13
N THR A 69 38.91 19.10 -28.73
CA THR A 69 37.70 18.25 -28.64
C THR A 69 37.33 18.09 -27.18
N LEU A 70 36.24 18.72 -26.76
CA LEU A 70 35.68 18.60 -25.42
C LEU A 70 34.95 17.26 -25.29
N ILE A 71 35.24 16.46 -24.26
CA ILE A 71 34.64 15.12 -24.07
C ILE A 71 33.88 15.10 -22.75
N ASN A 72 32.58 14.80 -22.81
CA ASN A 72 31.65 14.84 -21.67
C ASN A 72 31.61 16.18 -20.91
N VAL A 73 31.97 17.29 -21.58
CA VAL A 73 31.99 18.62 -20.98
C VAL A 73 30.62 19.31 -21.12
N ILE A 74 29.99 19.20 -22.29
CA ILE A 74 28.73 19.87 -22.59
C ILE A 74 27.59 18.86 -22.40
N TYR A 75 26.65 19.18 -21.52
CA TYR A 75 25.50 18.30 -21.26
C TYR A 75 24.74 17.99 -22.56
N GLY A 76 24.42 16.72 -22.78
CA GLY A 76 23.73 16.26 -23.99
C GLY A 76 24.63 16.00 -25.21
N HIS A 77 25.93 16.30 -25.13
CA HIS A 77 26.88 16.06 -26.23
C HIS A 77 28.08 15.23 -25.74
N ALA A 78 28.24 14.02 -26.29
CA ALA A 78 29.36 13.13 -25.94
C ALA A 78 30.73 13.75 -26.27
N SER A 79 30.81 14.48 -27.38
CA SER A 79 32.00 15.23 -27.77
C SER A 79 31.64 16.50 -28.53
N VAL A 80 32.38 17.57 -28.31
CA VAL A 80 32.23 18.84 -29.02
C VAL A 80 33.59 19.32 -29.56
N PRO A 81 33.78 19.37 -30.89
CA PRO A 81 34.96 19.98 -31.48
C PRO A 81 34.86 21.51 -31.51
N VAL A 82 35.94 22.18 -31.13
CA VAL A 82 36.09 23.64 -31.14
C VAL A 82 37.39 23.97 -31.85
N ASN A 83 37.31 24.66 -32.98
CA ASN A 83 38.50 25.22 -33.62
C ASN A 83 39.02 26.36 -32.74
N VAL A 84 40.31 26.35 -32.44
CA VAL A 84 40.98 27.34 -31.60
C VAL A 84 42.17 27.95 -32.32
N ILE A 85 42.39 29.23 -32.07
CA ILE A 85 43.59 29.95 -32.46
C ILE A 85 44.62 29.79 -31.34
N MET A 86 45.87 29.49 -31.69
CA MET A 86 47.00 29.39 -30.79
C MET A 86 47.85 30.67 -30.87
N GLU A 87 48.24 31.17 -29.70
CA GLU A 87 49.15 32.30 -29.57
C GLU A 87 50.30 31.92 -28.65
N LYS A 88 51.54 32.06 -29.11
CA LYS A 88 52.71 31.80 -28.28
C LYS A 88 52.72 32.74 -27.09
N LYS A 89 52.71 32.17 -25.89
CA LYS A 89 52.80 32.93 -24.63
C LYS A 89 54.26 33.17 -24.24
N ASN A 90 55.10 32.15 -24.42
CA ASN A 90 56.55 32.15 -24.22
C ASN A 90 57.14 30.86 -24.86
N ASP A 91 58.45 30.64 -24.74
CA ASP A 91 59.14 29.49 -25.36
C ASP A 91 58.72 28.11 -24.83
N THR A 92 57.89 28.05 -23.78
CA THR A 92 57.44 26.79 -23.19
C THR A 92 55.93 26.64 -23.15
N SER A 93 55.14 27.62 -23.64
CA SER A 93 53.68 27.56 -23.57
C SER A 93 52.95 28.41 -24.60
N TYR A 94 51.74 27.96 -24.93
CA TYR A 94 50.81 28.60 -25.85
C TYR A 94 49.49 28.85 -25.15
N ASN A 95 48.92 30.04 -25.37
CA ASN A 95 47.50 30.27 -25.14
C ASN A 95 46.73 29.70 -26.33
N PHE A 96 45.50 29.25 -26.10
CA PHE A 96 44.56 29.00 -27.18
C PHE A 96 43.18 29.54 -26.82
N SER A 97 42.45 30.01 -27.82
CA SER A 97 41.06 30.38 -27.64
C SER A 97 40.26 30.14 -28.91
N GLY A 98 38.98 29.83 -28.75
CA GLY A 98 38.10 29.56 -29.87
C GLY A 98 36.66 29.60 -29.46
N THR A 99 35.80 29.55 -30.46
CA THR A 99 34.35 29.56 -30.26
C THR A 99 33.72 28.64 -31.28
N THR A 100 32.70 27.89 -30.86
CA THR A 100 31.84 27.12 -31.75
C THR A 100 30.39 27.34 -31.36
N ASP A 101 29.51 27.28 -32.35
CA ASP A 101 28.06 27.31 -32.16
C ASP A 101 27.53 25.89 -32.38
N LEU A 102 26.78 25.35 -31.41
CA LEU A 102 26.02 24.11 -31.62
C LEU A 102 24.57 24.43 -31.90
N GLU A 103 24.10 23.90 -33.03
CA GLU A 103 22.69 23.90 -33.41
C GLU A 103 21.89 23.05 -32.40
N ALA A 104 21.10 23.72 -31.55
CA ALA A 104 19.92 23.08 -30.96
C ALA A 104 18.85 22.98 -32.06
N ALA A 105 18.06 21.90 -32.06
CA ALA A 105 17.08 21.59 -33.08
C ALA A 105 16.35 22.84 -33.64
N ARG A 106 16.57 23.06 -34.93
CA ARG A 106 16.18 24.22 -35.77
C ARG A 106 14.73 24.69 -35.55
N MET A 107 14.53 25.94 -35.12
CA MET A 107 13.61 26.93 -35.74
C MET A 107 14.06 28.38 -35.44
N GLU A 108 14.21 29.12 -36.55
CA GLU A 108 14.52 30.53 -36.86
C GLU A 108 14.63 31.66 -35.78
N VAL A 109 15.56 32.56 -36.13
CA VAL A 109 15.82 33.97 -35.74
C VAL A 109 16.68 34.29 -34.50
N SER A 110 17.94 34.66 -34.81
CA SER A 110 18.75 35.73 -34.17
C SER A 110 19.05 35.63 -32.68
N ASN A 111 19.69 34.53 -32.26
CA ASN A 111 20.80 34.48 -31.32
C ASN A 111 21.22 33.00 -31.28
N SER A 112 22.50 32.71 -31.50
CA SER A 112 23.00 31.32 -31.58
C SER A 112 22.45 30.47 -30.41
N PRO A 113 21.85 29.29 -30.68
CA PRO A 113 21.16 28.48 -29.68
C PRO A 113 22.07 28.08 -28.52
N LEU A 114 23.27 27.57 -28.79
CA LEU A 114 24.30 27.30 -27.78
C LEU A 114 25.67 27.73 -28.33
N LYS A 115 26.23 28.79 -27.75
CA LYS A 115 27.57 29.26 -28.04
C LYS A 115 28.54 28.76 -26.99
N ILE A 116 29.61 28.12 -27.42
CA ILE A 116 30.69 27.62 -26.58
C ILE A 116 31.95 28.41 -26.88
N THR A 117 32.53 28.99 -25.84
CA THR A 117 33.85 29.60 -25.89
C THR A 117 34.82 28.73 -25.12
N VAL A 118 35.96 28.44 -25.73
CA VAL A 118 37.09 27.76 -25.09
C VAL A 118 38.24 28.75 -24.97
N SER A 119 38.87 28.79 -23.82
CA SER A 119 40.15 29.49 -23.61
C SER A 119 41.04 28.65 -22.72
N GLY A 120 42.34 28.60 -22.98
CA GLY A 120 43.24 27.79 -22.18
C GLY A 120 44.72 28.00 -22.48
N THR A 121 45.53 27.20 -21.82
CA THR A 121 46.98 27.13 -22.05
C THR A 121 47.45 25.70 -22.16
N VAL A 122 48.43 25.45 -23.03
CA VAL A 122 49.16 24.19 -23.14
C VAL A 122 50.65 24.49 -23.08
N ASP A 123 51.42 23.66 -22.36
CA ASP A 123 52.87 23.77 -22.29
C ASP A 123 53.59 22.62 -23.00
N THR A 124 54.90 22.77 -23.22
CA THR A 124 55.74 21.75 -23.87
C THR A 124 55.93 20.48 -23.02
N THR A 125 55.39 20.43 -21.81
CA THR A 125 55.32 19.21 -20.99
C THR A 125 54.01 18.44 -21.20
N GLY A 126 53.08 18.98 -21.99
CA GLY A 126 51.77 18.40 -22.26
C GLY A 126 50.72 18.74 -21.20
N LYS A 127 50.98 19.68 -20.29
CA LYS A 127 50.00 20.13 -19.31
C LYS A 127 49.06 21.14 -19.93
N MET A 128 47.75 20.86 -19.84
CA MET A 128 46.71 21.66 -20.47
C MET A 128 45.71 22.16 -19.44
N THR A 129 45.43 23.46 -19.44
CA THR A 129 44.35 24.06 -18.65
C THR A 129 43.31 24.65 -19.57
N ILE A 130 42.03 24.36 -19.33
CA ILE A 130 40.92 24.74 -20.21
C ILE A 130 39.81 25.36 -19.38
N ASP A 131 39.41 26.58 -19.73
CA ASP A 131 38.19 27.22 -19.29
C ASP A 131 37.18 27.22 -20.45
N VAL A 132 36.03 26.60 -20.22
CA VAL A 132 34.92 26.52 -21.15
C VAL A 132 33.78 27.38 -20.64
N ALA A 133 33.25 28.27 -21.47
CA ALA A 133 32.10 29.10 -21.16
C ALA A 133 30.97 28.83 -22.17
N THR A 134 29.74 28.64 -21.67
CA THR A 134 28.55 28.47 -22.51
C THR A 134 27.65 29.70 -22.42
N SER A 135 27.05 30.10 -23.54
CA SER A 135 26.06 31.19 -23.61
C SER A 135 25.01 30.89 -24.68
N GLY A 136 23.92 31.66 -24.72
CA GLY A 136 22.76 31.36 -25.56
C GLY A 136 21.64 30.67 -24.79
N TRP A 137 20.44 30.68 -25.37
CA TRP A 137 19.24 30.23 -24.68
C TRP A 137 19.17 28.71 -24.49
N ALA A 138 19.87 27.92 -25.32
CA ALA A 138 19.95 26.47 -25.18
C ALA A 138 21.01 26.01 -24.16
N ALA A 139 21.78 26.93 -23.56
CA ALA A 139 22.77 26.60 -22.52
C ALA A 139 22.16 26.00 -21.24
N VAL A 140 20.84 26.15 -21.05
CA VAL A 140 20.09 25.51 -19.95
C VAL A 140 19.48 24.16 -20.36
N SER A 141 19.63 23.73 -21.61
CA SER A 141 19.12 22.42 -22.03
C SER A 141 20.08 21.32 -21.58
N GLY A 142 19.55 20.20 -21.10
CA GLY A 142 20.36 19.10 -20.60
C GLY A 142 19.60 18.13 -19.71
N VAL A 143 20.30 17.08 -19.29
CA VAL A 143 19.78 16.09 -18.34
C VAL A 143 20.33 16.42 -16.94
N TYR A 144 19.43 16.70 -16.01
CA TYR A 144 19.73 17.06 -14.63
C TYR A 144 19.50 15.86 -13.72
N ALA A 145 20.49 15.52 -12.90
CA ALA A 145 20.45 14.43 -11.94
C ALA A 145 21.54 14.62 -10.86
N ASN A 146 21.39 13.92 -9.74
CA ASN A 146 22.26 14.00 -8.57
C ASN A 146 22.46 15.47 -8.16
N ASP A 147 23.71 15.91 -8.02
CA ASP A 147 24.04 17.27 -7.55
C ASP A 147 23.55 18.40 -8.46
N SER A 148 23.30 18.14 -9.75
CA SER A 148 22.75 19.13 -10.69
C SER A 148 21.23 19.28 -10.59
N LEU A 149 20.55 18.45 -9.79
CA LEU A 149 19.10 18.46 -9.64
C LEU A 149 18.68 18.56 -8.17
N ALA A 150 17.82 19.52 -7.85
CA ALA A 150 17.11 19.58 -6.59
C ALA A 150 15.61 19.63 -6.87
N ILE A 151 14.85 18.69 -6.31
CA ILE A 151 13.40 18.66 -6.43
C ILE A 151 12.79 18.67 -5.04
N THR A 152 11.81 19.54 -4.82
CA THR A 152 10.89 19.47 -3.71
C THR A 152 9.52 19.07 -4.26
N PHE A 153 8.87 18.09 -3.66
CA PHE A 153 7.51 17.65 -4.00
C PHE A 153 6.62 17.78 -2.76
N ASP A 154 5.57 18.60 -2.84
CA ASP A 154 4.68 18.94 -1.72
C ASP A 154 5.45 19.32 -0.44
N GLY A 155 6.47 20.17 -0.61
CA GLY A 155 7.31 20.66 0.50
C GLY A 155 8.35 19.66 1.02
N LYS A 156 8.42 18.43 0.49
CA LYS A 156 9.41 17.41 0.90
C LYS A 156 10.50 17.23 -0.16
N SER A 157 11.74 17.00 0.29
CA SER A 157 12.84 16.67 -0.62
C SER A 157 12.50 15.41 -1.41
N HIS A 158 12.68 15.48 -2.72
CA HIS A 158 12.43 14.40 -3.66
C HIS A 158 13.75 13.80 -4.13
N ASN A 159 13.76 12.50 -4.43
CA ASN A 159 14.96 11.82 -4.93
C ASN A 159 15.41 12.46 -6.25
N ASN A 160 16.70 12.70 -6.39
CA ASN A 160 17.32 13.34 -7.54
C ASN A 160 18.29 12.41 -8.30
N GLY A 161 18.39 11.13 -7.95
CA GLY A 161 19.24 10.16 -8.64
C GLY A 161 18.92 10.01 -10.13
N SER A 162 19.74 9.26 -10.87
CA SER A 162 19.59 9.06 -12.32
C SER A 162 18.24 8.46 -12.76
N ASP A 163 17.51 7.80 -11.85
CA ASP A 163 16.14 7.31 -12.10
C ASP A 163 15.05 8.37 -11.99
N TYR A 164 15.40 9.53 -11.43
CA TYR A 164 14.53 10.70 -11.26
C TYR A 164 15.05 11.90 -12.05
N ALA A 165 15.93 11.65 -13.03
CA ALA A 165 16.49 12.69 -13.86
C ALA A 165 15.39 13.48 -14.59
N VAL A 166 15.65 14.78 -14.77
CA VAL A 166 14.79 15.68 -15.51
C VAL A 166 15.56 16.21 -16.71
N THR A 167 15.01 16.05 -17.90
CA THR A 167 15.58 16.68 -19.11
C THR A 167 14.89 18.01 -19.32
N LEU A 168 15.66 19.10 -19.38
CA LEU A 168 15.15 20.40 -19.82
C LEU A 168 15.51 20.59 -21.29
N ILE A 169 14.53 20.95 -22.10
CA ILE A 169 14.70 21.28 -23.51
C ILE A 169 14.17 22.69 -23.70
N ALA A 170 15.06 23.67 -23.83
CA ALA A 170 14.65 25.05 -24.09
C ALA A 170 14.03 25.16 -25.48
N LYS A 171 13.04 26.05 -25.62
CA LYS A 171 12.27 26.31 -26.84
C LYS A 171 12.10 27.83 -27.02
N GLU A 172 11.60 28.24 -28.18
CA GLU A 172 11.15 29.62 -28.45
C GLU A 172 12.20 30.69 -28.09
N ASN A 173 13.45 30.49 -28.50
CA ASN A 173 14.54 31.43 -28.20
C ASN A 173 14.75 31.68 -26.69
N GLY A 174 14.37 30.72 -25.83
CA GLY A 174 14.55 30.78 -24.38
C GLY A 174 13.37 31.31 -23.59
N SER A 175 12.22 31.58 -24.21
CA SER A 175 10.99 31.97 -23.49
C SER A 175 10.14 30.80 -23.01
N ALA A 176 10.42 29.58 -23.50
CA ALA A 176 9.71 28.36 -23.15
C ALA A 176 10.69 27.20 -22.98
N ALA A 177 10.23 26.12 -22.34
CA ALA A 177 10.95 24.86 -22.27
C ALA A 177 9.99 23.67 -22.16
N THR A 178 10.49 22.48 -22.42
CA THR A 178 9.86 21.22 -21.98
C THR A 178 10.71 20.60 -20.90
N LEU A 179 10.06 20.22 -19.80
CA LEU A 179 10.63 19.33 -18.80
C LEU A 179 10.15 17.91 -19.09
N VAL A 180 11.09 16.99 -19.25
CA VAL A 180 10.81 15.56 -19.35
C VAL A 180 11.27 14.90 -18.05
N PHE A 181 10.32 14.61 -17.17
CA PHE A 181 10.57 13.88 -15.93
C PHE A 181 10.61 12.39 -16.22
N LYS A 182 11.76 11.74 -16.00
CA LYS A 182 11.85 10.27 -16.12
C LYS A 182 10.88 9.57 -15.18
N LYS A 183 10.73 10.08 -13.96
CA LYS A 183 9.81 9.58 -12.94
C LYS A 183 9.45 10.67 -11.93
N ILE A 184 8.16 10.77 -11.62
CA ILE A 184 7.66 11.51 -10.45
C ILE A 184 7.19 10.46 -9.44
N ILE A 185 7.79 10.43 -8.24
CA ILE A 185 7.58 9.35 -7.28
C ILE A 185 6.10 9.19 -6.94
N ASN A 186 5.58 7.96 -7.01
CA ASN A 186 4.18 7.62 -6.73
C ASN A 186 3.14 8.35 -7.60
N VAL A 187 3.55 8.96 -8.72
CA VAL A 187 2.62 9.64 -9.65
C VAL A 187 2.65 8.99 -11.03
N ALA A 188 3.75 9.13 -11.78
CA ALA A 188 3.85 8.66 -13.17
C ALA A 188 5.31 8.54 -13.65
N LEU A 189 5.50 7.86 -14.77
CA LEU A 189 6.76 7.73 -15.49
C LEU A 189 6.69 8.58 -16.78
N ASN A 190 7.84 9.10 -17.22
CA ASN A 190 7.99 9.83 -18.48
C ASN A 190 6.97 10.96 -18.65
N VAL A 191 6.88 11.85 -17.66
CA VAL A 191 5.95 12.99 -17.69
C VAL A 191 6.60 14.13 -18.45
N GLU A 192 5.95 14.61 -19.50
CA GLU A 192 6.36 15.81 -20.23
C GLU A 192 5.52 17.01 -19.81
N ALA A 193 6.18 18.13 -19.52
CA ALA A 193 5.53 19.38 -19.14
C ALA A 193 6.12 20.53 -19.94
N ASP A 194 5.30 21.18 -20.76
CA ASP A 194 5.65 22.47 -21.36
C ASP A 194 5.52 23.57 -20.30
N VAL A 195 6.57 24.37 -20.18
CA VAL A 195 6.72 25.39 -19.14
C VAL A 195 7.20 26.70 -19.75
N THR A 196 6.87 27.81 -19.11
CA THR A 196 7.46 29.11 -19.41
C THR A 196 8.87 29.17 -18.85
N LEU A 197 9.79 29.77 -19.60
CA LEU A 197 11.16 30.02 -19.19
C LEU A 197 11.43 31.52 -19.27
N ASP A 198 11.73 32.17 -18.14
CA ASP A 198 12.07 33.61 -18.11
C ASP A 198 13.34 33.81 -17.29
N ASN A 199 14.45 34.11 -17.97
CA ASN A 199 15.76 34.33 -17.35
C ASN A 199 16.15 33.20 -16.37
N GLY A 200 15.95 31.96 -16.81
CA GLY A 200 16.24 30.77 -16.03
C GLY A 200 15.15 30.40 -15.01
N LYS A 201 14.13 31.23 -14.77
CA LYS A 201 12.96 30.86 -13.96
C LYS A 201 12.00 30.02 -14.77
N ILE A 202 11.44 29.00 -14.13
CA ILE A 202 10.54 28.03 -14.74
C ILE A 202 9.19 28.11 -14.03
N SER A 203 8.11 28.15 -14.80
CA SER A 203 6.75 27.97 -14.27
C SER A 203 5.85 27.27 -15.26
N GLY A 204 4.93 26.44 -14.77
CA GLY A 204 3.94 25.77 -15.60
C GLY A 204 3.10 24.78 -14.81
N THR A 205 2.25 24.06 -15.51
CA THR A 205 1.43 22.99 -14.94
C THR A 205 1.41 21.79 -15.86
N VAL A 206 1.21 20.62 -15.29
CA VAL A 206 1.02 19.38 -16.05
C VAL A 206 0.02 18.49 -15.33
N GLU A 207 -0.77 17.73 -16.10
CA GLU A 207 -1.71 16.74 -15.59
C GLU A 207 -1.23 15.33 -15.99
N PRO A 208 -0.32 14.70 -15.22
CA PRO A 208 0.23 13.38 -15.56
C PRO A 208 -0.80 12.25 -15.55
N LYS A 209 -1.88 12.39 -14.79
CA LYS A 209 -3.01 11.47 -14.73
C LYS A 209 -4.29 12.24 -14.44
N LEU A 210 -5.43 11.66 -14.77
CA LEU A 210 -6.75 12.29 -14.64
C LEU A 210 -6.93 13.00 -13.29
N GLY A 211 -7.17 14.30 -13.34
CA GLY A 211 -7.43 15.17 -12.20
C GLY A 211 -6.24 15.42 -11.28
N TYR A 212 -5.05 14.86 -11.55
CA TYR A 212 -3.85 15.07 -10.75
C TYR A 212 -2.99 16.13 -11.40
N ILE A 213 -3.05 17.34 -10.88
CA ILE A 213 -2.35 18.51 -11.43
C ILE A 213 -1.08 18.74 -10.63
N ILE A 214 0.05 18.89 -11.32
CA ILE A 214 1.31 19.32 -10.74
C ILE A 214 1.58 20.75 -11.19
N THR A 215 1.61 21.68 -10.24
CA THR A 215 2.15 23.02 -10.45
C THR A 215 3.66 22.96 -10.32
N ILE A 216 4.36 23.43 -11.34
CA ILE A 216 5.81 23.44 -11.45
C ILE A 216 6.29 24.87 -11.28
N ASN A 217 7.16 25.10 -10.31
CA ASN A 217 7.93 26.33 -10.17
C ASN A 217 9.40 25.98 -10.01
N GLY A 218 10.31 26.74 -10.59
CA GLY A 218 11.73 26.41 -10.46
C GLY A 218 12.67 27.42 -11.07
N SER A 219 13.94 27.04 -11.11
CA SER A 219 14.96 27.80 -11.82
C SER A 219 16.18 26.95 -12.18
N VAL A 220 16.87 27.34 -13.25
CA VAL A 220 18.26 26.94 -13.51
C VAL A 220 19.19 28.07 -13.07
N ASP A 221 20.14 27.76 -12.19
CA ASP A 221 21.12 28.75 -11.73
C ASP A 221 22.34 28.87 -12.67
N ASN A 222 23.19 29.87 -12.41
CA ASN A 222 24.39 30.12 -13.21
C ASN A 222 25.46 29.02 -13.10
N ASN A 223 25.33 28.09 -12.14
CA ASN A 223 26.22 26.95 -11.97
C ASN A 223 25.69 25.71 -12.69
N GLY A 224 24.56 25.82 -13.41
CA GLY A 224 23.94 24.71 -14.11
C GLY A 224 23.19 23.76 -13.20
N LYS A 225 22.70 24.23 -12.04
CA LYS A 225 21.82 23.44 -11.16
C LYS A 225 20.35 23.78 -11.43
N LEU A 226 19.55 22.76 -11.71
CA LEU A 226 18.10 22.85 -11.84
C LEU A 226 17.45 22.61 -10.47
N THR A 227 16.65 23.58 -10.02
CA THR A 227 15.83 23.48 -8.80
C THR A 227 14.36 23.54 -9.17
N LEU A 228 13.57 22.53 -8.78
CA LEU A 228 12.14 22.45 -9.04
C LEU A 228 11.37 22.30 -7.72
N ASN A 229 10.29 23.04 -7.58
CA ASN A 229 9.26 22.89 -6.57
C ASN A 229 7.97 22.46 -7.27
N LEU A 230 7.58 21.22 -6.99
CA LEU A 230 6.41 20.56 -7.53
C LEU A 230 5.33 20.54 -6.45
N VAL A 231 4.14 21.05 -6.76
CA VAL A 231 3.00 21.06 -5.84
C VAL A 231 1.83 20.35 -6.50
N SER A 232 1.37 19.26 -5.87
CA SER A 232 0.24 18.47 -6.34
C SER A 232 -1.09 19.10 -5.92
N SER A 233 -2.08 19.03 -6.80
CA SER A 233 -3.43 19.55 -6.58
C SER A 233 -4.44 18.82 -7.47
N GLY A 234 -5.72 19.08 -7.24
CA GLY A 234 -6.80 18.50 -8.02
C GLY A 234 -7.30 17.18 -7.47
N TYR A 235 -8.49 16.79 -7.93
CA TYR A 235 -9.24 15.65 -7.38
C TYR A 235 -8.54 14.30 -7.60
N GLY A 236 -7.66 14.18 -8.59
CA GLY A 236 -6.86 12.98 -8.82
C GLY A 236 -5.85 12.68 -7.71
N THR A 237 -5.56 13.64 -6.82
CA THR A 237 -4.65 13.47 -5.67
C THR A 237 -5.16 12.48 -4.61
N ILE A 238 -6.46 12.18 -4.62
CA ILE A 238 -7.07 11.20 -3.72
C ILE A 238 -7.05 9.77 -4.28
N ASP A 239 -6.62 9.59 -5.54
CA ASP A 239 -6.51 8.27 -6.18
C ASP A 239 -5.31 7.51 -5.60
N ALA A 240 -5.59 6.71 -4.57
CA ALA A 240 -4.62 6.00 -3.75
C ALA A 240 -5.26 4.86 -2.94
N SER A 241 -4.41 4.05 -2.30
CA SER A 241 -4.83 3.07 -1.30
C SER A 241 -4.42 3.52 0.11
N TYR A 242 -5.39 3.62 1.01
CA TYR A 242 -5.26 4.09 2.38
C TYR A 242 -5.36 2.92 3.33
N SER A 243 -4.23 2.47 3.87
CA SER A 243 -4.21 1.44 4.91
C SER A 243 -4.78 1.98 6.22
N ALA A 244 -5.53 1.15 6.95
CA ALA A 244 -5.98 1.48 8.30
C ALA A 244 -4.81 1.86 9.22
N LYS A 245 -3.69 1.13 9.12
CA LYS A 245 -2.42 1.52 9.72
C LYS A 245 -1.87 2.78 9.02
N GLY A 246 -2.10 3.95 9.60
CA GLY A 246 -1.61 5.25 9.11
C GLY A 246 -2.70 6.25 8.74
N ASN A 247 -3.96 5.82 8.74
CA ASN A 247 -5.14 6.63 8.48
C ASN A 247 -6.14 6.47 9.63
N ALA A 248 -7.13 7.36 9.72
CA ALA A 248 -8.15 7.30 10.77
C ALA A 248 -9.43 6.68 10.19
N ILE A 249 -9.52 5.35 10.21
CA ILE A 249 -10.65 4.62 9.62
C ILE A 249 -11.41 3.88 10.71
N THR A 250 -12.72 4.08 10.76
CA THR A 250 -13.63 3.37 11.66
C THR A 250 -14.59 2.47 10.89
N TYR A 251 -14.95 1.33 11.48
CA TYR A 251 -15.94 0.39 10.98
C TYR A 251 -16.97 0.13 12.07
N ASN A 252 -18.24 0.50 11.81
CA ASN A 252 -19.32 0.42 12.80
C ASN A 252 -18.95 1.05 14.16
N GLY A 253 -18.23 2.19 14.12
CA GLY A 253 -17.78 2.94 15.30
C GLY A 253 -16.50 2.41 15.97
N LYS A 254 -15.91 1.30 15.52
CA LYS A 254 -14.64 0.75 16.04
C LYS A 254 -13.49 1.15 15.12
N GLU A 255 -12.38 1.62 15.69
CA GLU A 255 -11.18 1.92 14.92
C GLU A 255 -10.57 0.64 14.31
N LEU A 256 -10.20 0.71 13.04
CA LEU A 256 -9.55 -0.40 12.34
C LEU A 256 -8.03 -0.30 12.46
N THR A 257 -7.39 -1.45 12.71
CA THR A 257 -5.92 -1.57 12.73
C THR A 257 -5.37 -2.31 11.51
N SER A 258 -6.25 -2.93 10.72
CA SER A 258 -5.95 -3.67 9.49
C SER A 258 -6.97 -3.38 8.39
N GLY A 259 -6.68 -3.82 7.17
CA GLY A 259 -7.48 -3.50 5.98
C GLY A 259 -7.11 -2.15 5.34
N SER A 260 -7.75 -1.83 4.22
CA SER A 260 -7.49 -0.60 3.48
C SER A 260 -8.69 -0.13 2.66
N VAL A 261 -8.83 1.18 2.49
CA VAL A 261 -9.75 1.80 1.53
C VAL A 261 -8.95 2.17 0.27
N SER A 262 -9.33 1.64 -0.87
CA SER A 262 -8.77 2.05 -2.16
C SER A 262 -9.75 2.98 -2.86
N ILE A 263 -9.29 4.16 -3.25
CA ILE A 263 -10.08 5.15 -3.97
C ILE A 263 -9.51 5.23 -5.38
N LYS A 264 -10.36 5.02 -6.38
CA LYS A 264 -10.04 5.20 -7.80
C LYS A 264 -10.91 6.29 -8.37
N VAL A 265 -10.31 7.38 -8.80
CA VAL A 265 -11.03 8.53 -9.33
C VAL A 265 -11.57 8.22 -10.72
N LEU A 266 -12.83 8.57 -10.97
CA LEU A 266 -13.49 8.41 -12.26
C LEU A 266 -13.72 9.76 -12.96
N SER A 267 -13.98 10.82 -12.17
CA SER A 267 -14.12 12.20 -12.61
C SER A 267 -13.95 13.15 -11.42
N GLU A 268 -14.08 14.46 -11.65
CA GLU A 268 -14.07 15.48 -10.58
C GLU A 268 -15.14 15.25 -9.50
N LYS A 269 -16.26 14.60 -9.85
CA LYS A 269 -17.42 14.42 -8.96
C LYS A 269 -17.66 12.98 -8.54
N ALA A 270 -16.89 12.03 -9.05
CA ALA A 270 -17.13 10.61 -8.82
C ALA A 270 -15.84 9.79 -8.69
N ALA A 271 -15.85 8.83 -7.75
CA ALA A 271 -14.81 7.83 -7.57
C ALA A 271 -15.43 6.46 -7.27
N GLN A 272 -14.69 5.40 -7.59
CA GLN A 272 -14.94 4.07 -7.05
C GLN A 272 -14.22 3.94 -5.71
N VAL A 273 -14.90 3.40 -4.69
CA VAL A 273 -14.33 3.11 -3.38
C VAL A 273 -14.39 1.62 -3.09
N THR A 274 -13.24 1.01 -2.84
CA THR A 274 -13.11 -0.42 -2.55
C THR A 274 -12.62 -0.62 -1.12
N LEU A 275 -13.40 -1.37 -0.32
CA LEU A 275 -13.07 -1.72 1.05
C LEU A 275 -12.43 -3.12 1.10
N ASN A 276 -11.15 -3.18 1.44
CA ASN A 276 -10.37 -4.41 1.43
C ASN A 276 -10.06 -4.87 2.87
N GLY A 277 -10.37 -6.12 3.18
CA GLY A 277 -10.03 -6.73 4.48
C GLY A 277 -10.77 -6.11 5.68
N MET A 278 -11.91 -5.47 5.44
CA MET A 278 -12.74 -4.85 6.49
C MET A 278 -13.98 -5.67 6.82
N LEU A 279 -14.58 -6.31 5.81
CA LEU A 279 -15.78 -7.12 5.98
C LEU A 279 -15.39 -8.56 6.36
N VAL A 280 -16.20 -9.16 7.23
CA VAL A 280 -16.13 -10.58 7.60
C VAL A 280 -16.19 -11.48 6.38
N GLY A 281 -15.54 -12.64 6.40
CA GLY A 281 -15.62 -13.62 5.30
C GLY A 281 -14.64 -13.34 4.16
N SER A 282 -13.58 -12.56 4.41
CA SER A 282 -12.67 -12.05 3.37
C SER A 282 -13.39 -11.31 2.24
N ARG A 283 -14.57 -10.75 2.54
CA ARG A 283 -15.41 -10.07 1.55
C ARG A 283 -14.82 -8.70 1.23
N THR A 284 -15.00 -8.31 -0.03
CA THR A 284 -14.68 -6.97 -0.53
C THR A 284 -15.98 -6.25 -0.88
N ALA A 285 -16.07 -4.99 -0.49
CA ALA A 285 -17.18 -4.11 -0.83
C ALA A 285 -16.69 -3.08 -1.85
N VAL A 286 -17.43 -2.91 -2.95
CA VAL A 286 -17.14 -1.92 -4.00
C VAL A 286 -18.33 -0.98 -4.11
N ILE A 287 -18.08 0.29 -3.87
CA ILE A 287 -19.01 1.39 -4.14
C ILE A 287 -18.58 1.97 -5.48
N GLU A 288 -19.35 1.68 -6.52
CA GLU A 288 -18.98 2.02 -7.90
C GLU A 288 -18.94 3.54 -8.16
N GLU A 289 -19.86 4.28 -7.55
CA GLU A 289 -20.00 5.73 -7.74
C GLU A 289 -20.17 6.46 -6.40
N ALA A 290 -19.06 6.65 -5.68
CA ALA A 290 -19.00 7.56 -4.54
C ALA A 290 -18.87 9.01 -5.04
N VAL A 291 -19.68 9.91 -4.46
CA VAL A 291 -19.70 11.35 -4.77
C VAL A 291 -18.48 12.02 -4.14
N ILE A 292 -17.80 12.85 -4.91
CA ILE A 292 -16.68 13.70 -4.46
C ILE A 292 -17.17 15.14 -4.30
N THR A 293 -16.82 15.78 -3.19
CA THR A 293 -16.96 17.22 -2.99
C THR A 293 -15.64 17.83 -2.51
N LYS A 294 -15.26 18.97 -3.08
CA LYS A 294 -14.06 19.71 -2.69
C LYS A 294 -14.43 20.82 -1.70
N GLU A 295 -13.65 20.97 -0.63
CA GLU A 295 -13.79 22.13 0.27
C GLU A 295 -13.26 23.40 -0.42
N GLU A 296 -14.03 24.49 -0.35
CA GLU A 296 -13.67 25.74 -1.03
C GLU A 296 -12.32 26.28 -0.54
N GLY A 297 -11.43 26.58 -1.49
CA GLY A 297 -10.11 27.15 -1.21
C GLY A 297 -9.09 26.21 -0.60
N LYS A 298 -9.39 24.90 -0.45
CA LYS A 298 -8.48 23.91 0.13
C LYS A 298 -8.33 22.68 -0.75
N GLU A 299 -7.21 21.97 -0.60
CA GLU A 299 -7.00 20.65 -1.23
C GLU A 299 -7.54 19.52 -0.34
N VAL A 300 -8.80 19.68 0.09
CA VAL A 300 -9.54 18.73 0.92
C VAL A 300 -10.74 18.21 0.14
N TYR A 301 -10.89 16.89 0.10
CA TYR A 301 -11.93 16.22 -0.67
C TYR A 301 -12.71 15.29 0.24
N ALA A 302 -14.01 15.52 0.34
CA ALA A 302 -14.93 14.60 0.98
C ALA A 302 -15.49 13.63 -0.07
N LEU A 303 -15.69 12.39 0.36
CA LEU A 303 -16.23 11.30 -0.42
C LEU A 303 -17.38 10.66 0.35
N SER A 304 -18.48 10.39 -0.33
CA SER A 304 -19.58 9.63 0.27
C SER A 304 -20.25 8.73 -0.75
N GLY A 305 -20.63 7.54 -0.33
CA GLY A 305 -21.33 6.61 -1.20
C GLY A 305 -21.95 5.47 -0.42
N GLU A 306 -22.86 4.78 -1.08
CA GLU A 306 -23.55 3.61 -0.54
C GLU A 306 -23.49 2.50 -1.58
N MET A 307 -23.19 1.29 -1.12
CA MET A 307 -23.54 0.08 -1.87
C MET A 307 -24.61 -0.68 -1.10
N LYS A 308 -25.55 -1.26 -1.83
CA LYS A 308 -26.63 -2.07 -1.28
C LYS A 308 -26.89 -3.24 -2.20
N ASN A 309 -26.93 -4.44 -1.64
CA ASN A 309 -27.40 -5.64 -2.30
C ASN A 309 -28.55 -6.26 -1.50
N ASN A 310 -28.92 -7.51 -1.80
CA ASN A 310 -30.01 -8.20 -1.11
C ASN A 310 -29.70 -8.53 0.35
N ASP A 311 -28.40 -8.60 0.70
CA ASP A 311 -27.92 -9.15 1.97
C ASP A 311 -27.45 -8.07 2.95
N TYR A 312 -26.95 -6.94 2.44
CA TYR A 312 -26.39 -5.87 3.27
C TYR A 312 -26.26 -4.54 2.53
N THR A 313 -26.13 -3.49 3.32
CA THR A 313 -25.73 -2.14 2.91
C THR A 313 -24.36 -1.82 3.52
N VAL A 314 -23.53 -1.13 2.75
CA VAL A 314 -22.33 -0.43 3.24
C VAL A 314 -22.44 1.03 2.87
N VAL A 315 -22.31 1.90 3.86
CA VAL A 315 -22.17 3.35 3.68
C VAL A 315 -20.75 3.75 3.99
N PHE A 316 -20.12 4.47 3.07
CA PHE A 316 -18.80 5.05 3.23
C PHE A 316 -18.93 6.57 3.31
N LYS A 317 -18.25 7.17 4.29
CA LYS A 317 -18.01 8.61 4.37
C LYS A 317 -16.54 8.81 4.69
N GLY A 318 -15.83 9.57 3.86
CA GLY A 318 -14.42 9.82 4.05
C GLY A 318 -14.02 11.23 3.67
N THR A 319 -12.92 11.71 4.23
CA THR A 319 -12.28 12.97 3.85
C THR A 319 -10.80 12.73 3.69
N VAL A 320 -10.25 13.12 2.54
CA VAL A 320 -8.81 13.17 2.31
C VAL A 320 -8.34 14.61 2.57
N GLY A 321 -7.48 14.76 3.58
CA GLY A 321 -6.92 16.05 3.99
C GLY A 321 -5.76 16.52 3.11
N GLU A 322 -5.29 17.76 3.35
CA GLU A 322 -4.13 18.33 2.64
C GLU A 322 -2.84 17.55 2.92
N ASP A 323 -2.76 16.88 4.07
CA ASP A 323 -1.66 15.97 4.43
C ASP A 323 -1.72 14.62 3.69
N ARG A 324 -2.71 14.46 2.79
CA ARG A 324 -3.00 13.27 2.00
C ARG A 324 -3.37 12.06 2.84
N LYS A 325 -3.88 12.26 4.06
CA LYS A 325 -4.44 11.18 4.89
C LYS A 325 -5.95 11.10 4.78
N LEU A 326 -6.47 9.89 4.88
CA LEU A 326 -7.89 9.59 4.93
C LEU A 326 -8.37 9.55 6.39
N THR A 327 -9.45 10.27 6.65
CA THR A 327 -10.32 10.04 7.81
C THR A 327 -11.64 9.49 7.28
N ALA A 328 -12.07 8.30 7.73
CA ALA A 328 -13.27 7.66 7.21
C ALA A 328 -14.10 6.91 8.25
N GLU A 329 -15.40 6.86 7.99
CA GLU A 329 -16.40 6.06 8.67
C GLU A 329 -17.04 5.11 7.65
N VAL A 330 -16.93 3.81 7.95
CA VAL A 330 -17.61 2.74 7.24
C VAL A 330 -18.72 2.22 8.14
N THR A 331 -19.96 2.28 7.67
CA THR A 331 -21.10 1.65 8.33
C THR A 331 -21.55 0.44 7.52
N TYR A 332 -21.54 -0.73 8.13
CA TYR A 332 -22.05 -1.97 7.55
C TYR A 332 -23.35 -2.37 8.26
N LYS A 333 -24.39 -2.67 7.48
CA LYS A 333 -25.67 -3.14 7.97
C LYS A 333 -26.15 -4.36 7.18
N VAL A 334 -26.38 -5.48 7.86
CA VAL A 334 -27.07 -6.64 7.29
C VAL A 334 -28.53 -6.27 7.03
N ILE A 335 -29.03 -6.69 5.87
CA ILE A 335 -30.42 -6.58 5.46
C ILE A 335 -30.98 -7.99 5.35
N GLY A 336 -32.06 -8.28 6.05
CA GLY A 336 -32.75 -9.56 5.94
C GLY A 336 -33.65 -9.86 7.13
N ASP A 337 -34.58 -10.78 6.93
CA ASP A 337 -35.60 -11.12 7.93
C ASP A 337 -35.00 -11.78 9.18
N ILE A 338 -33.79 -12.33 9.07
CA ILE A 338 -33.04 -12.93 10.18
C ILE A 338 -32.61 -11.89 11.22
N VAL A 339 -32.51 -10.61 10.83
CA VAL A 339 -32.09 -9.53 11.74
C VAL A 339 -33.10 -9.40 12.89
N GLY A 340 -32.56 -9.23 14.09
CA GLY A 340 -33.30 -9.03 15.33
C GLY A 340 -33.06 -10.13 16.36
N LYS A 341 -33.75 -9.99 17.48
CA LYS A 341 -33.69 -10.91 18.61
C LYS A 341 -34.70 -12.05 18.44
N TRP A 342 -34.22 -13.27 18.65
CA TRP A 342 -34.99 -14.51 18.56
C TRP A 342 -34.86 -15.28 19.87
N ASN A 343 -35.97 -15.49 20.55
CA ASN A 343 -36.03 -16.23 21.80
C ASN A 343 -35.99 -17.73 21.51
N LEU A 344 -35.33 -18.52 22.36
CA LEU A 344 -35.32 -19.97 22.20
C LEU A 344 -36.77 -20.49 22.21
N MET A 345 -37.10 -21.32 21.22
CA MET A 345 -38.41 -21.97 21.19
C MET A 345 -38.48 -23.04 22.27
N LYS A 346 -39.55 -22.98 23.07
CA LYS A 346 -39.81 -23.93 24.15
C LYS A 346 -41.11 -24.69 23.93
N THR A 347 -41.13 -25.94 24.37
CA THR A 347 -42.34 -26.76 24.45
C THR A 347 -43.19 -26.31 25.65
N SER A 348 -44.40 -26.88 25.76
CA SER A 348 -45.29 -26.66 26.92
C SER A 348 -44.68 -27.07 28.27
N GLU A 349 -43.66 -27.94 28.25
CA GLU A 349 -42.94 -28.41 29.43
C GLU A 349 -41.67 -27.59 29.70
N ASN A 350 -41.54 -26.40 29.09
CA ASN A 350 -40.37 -25.52 29.20
C ASN A 350 -39.05 -26.17 28.72
N MET A 351 -39.14 -27.23 27.91
CA MET A 351 -37.98 -27.83 27.23
C MET A 351 -37.67 -27.12 25.93
N ALA A 352 -36.42 -27.11 25.49
CA ALA A 352 -36.04 -26.58 24.19
C ALA A 352 -36.60 -27.44 23.05
N ALA A 353 -36.74 -26.85 21.87
CA ALA A 353 -37.14 -27.56 20.66
C ALA A 353 -35.93 -27.77 19.73
N PRO A 354 -35.17 -28.88 19.90
CA PRO A 354 -33.96 -29.13 19.12
C PRO A 354 -34.27 -29.65 17.71
N ILE A 355 -33.32 -29.44 16.81
CA ILE A 355 -33.24 -30.11 15.52
C ILE A 355 -32.13 -31.15 15.67
N PHE A 356 -32.47 -32.43 15.59
CA PHE A 356 -31.47 -33.49 15.58
C PHE A 356 -31.93 -34.63 14.66
N LYS A 357 -31.18 -34.84 13.57
CA LYS A 357 -31.30 -36.01 12.71
C LYS A 357 -29.97 -36.73 12.73
N PHE A 358 -30.01 -38.06 12.82
CA PHE A 358 -28.82 -38.87 12.87
C PHE A 358 -29.07 -40.22 12.23
N ALA A 359 -28.18 -40.61 11.31
CA ALA A 359 -28.13 -41.94 10.75
C ALA A 359 -26.69 -42.33 10.42
N THR A 360 -26.34 -43.58 10.66
CA THR A 360 -25.09 -44.20 10.25
C THR A 360 -25.29 -45.10 9.04
N ASN A 361 -24.21 -45.48 8.38
CA ASN A 361 -24.23 -46.47 7.31
C ASN A 361 -24.72 -47.85 7.79
N LYS A 362 -24.59 -48.17 9.08
CA LYS A 362 -24.96 -49.46 9.68
C LYS A 362 -26.35 -49.46 10.32
N GLY A 363 -26.98 -48.30 10.52
CA GLY A 363 -28.23 -48.18 11.27
C GLY A 363 -28.06 -48.31 12.80
N SER A 364 -26.81 -48.34 13.28
CA SER A 364 -26.45 -48.48 14.69
C SER A 364 -25.06 -47.90 14.95
N VAL A 365 -24.84 -47.42 16.16
CA VAL A 365 -23.55 -46.92 16.66
C VAL A 365 -23.02 -47.85 17.73
N THR A 366 -21.74 -48.19 17.64
CA THR A 366 -20.97 -48.77 18.74
C THR A 366 -20.19 -47.65 19.41
N LEU A 367 -20.44 -47.41 20.70
CA LEU A 367 -19.76 -46.35 21.45
C LEU A 367 -18.34 -46.80 21.80
N PRO A 368 -17.30 -45.97 21.58
CA PRO A 368 -15.94 -46.28 21.99
C PRO A 368 -15.86 -46.52 23.51
N GLU A 369 -15.01 -47.47 23.95
CA GLU A 369 -14.82 -47.78 25.38
C GLU A 369 -14.39 -46.54 26.19
N SER A 370 -13.57 -45.68 25.60
CA SER A 370 -13.16 -44.40 26.20
C SER A 370 -14.33 -43.47 26.49
N LEU A 371 -15.36 -43.47 25.64
CA LEU A 371 -16.58 -42.68 25.86
C LEU A 371 -17.43 -43.32 26.96
N LEU A 372 -17.64 -44.64 26.91
CA LEU A 372 -18.41 -45.39 27.92
C LEU A 372 -17.84 -45.24 29.32
N ALA A 373 -16.51 -45.16 29.45
CA ALA A 373 -15.82 -44.99 30.74
C ALA A 373 -16.07 -43.61 31.40
N ILE A 374 -16.45 -42.61 30.61
CA ILE A 374 -16.63 -41.22 31.04
C ILE A 374 -18.10 -40.89 31.35
N ILE A 375 -19.05 -41.69 30.85
CA ILE A 375 -20.48 -41.48 31.10
C ILE A 375 -20.78 -41.66 32.61
N PRO A 376 -21.47 -40.70 33.25
CA PRO A 376 -21.92 -40.82 34.64
C PRO A 376 -22.78 -42.08 34.89
N ASP A 377 -22.66 -42.68 36.08
CA ASP A 377 -23.29 -43.98 36.40
C ASP A 377 -24.82 -43.97 36.25
N ASP A 378 -25.46 -42.84 36.55
CA ASP A 378 -26.90 -42.61 36.41
C ASP A 378 -27.34 -42.49 34.94
N MET A 379 -26.44 -42.09 34.04
CA MET A 379 -26.69 -41.98 32.60
C MET A 379 -26.32 -43.24 31.81
N LYS A 380 -25.46 -44.12 32.34
CA LYS A 380 -25.05 -45.38 31.68
C LYS A 380 -26.21 -46.23 31.14
N PRO A 381 -27.37 -46.36 31.82
CA PRO A 381 -28.51 -47.13 31.29
C PRO A 381 -29.06 -46.59 29.96
N MET A 382 -28.86 -45.31 29.66
CA MET A 382 -29.30 -44.67 28.41
C MET A 382 -28.34 -44.94 27.24
N PHE A 383 -27.10 -45.35 27.52
CA PHE A 383 -26.02 -45.51 26.54
C PHE A 383 -25.43 -46.94 26.60
N PRO A 384 -26.13 -47.95 26.06
CA PRO A 384 -25.55 -49.28 25.93
C PRO A 384 -24.37 -49.26 24.93
N ALA A 385 -23.45 -50.21 25.04
CA ALA A 385 -22.24 -50.26 24.22
C ALA A 385 -22.49 -50.24 22.71
N THR A 386 -23.62 -50.78 22.26
CA THR A 386 -24.12 -50.62 20.89
C THR A 386 -25.61 -50.31 20.91
N MET A 387 -26.04 -49.30 20.15
CA MET A 387 -27.43 -48.85 20.10
C MET A 387 -27.86 -48.51 18.67
N LYS A 388 -29.16 -48.66 18.39
CA LYS A 388 -29.72 -48.26 17.09
C LYS A 388 -29.70 -46.74 16.95
N ASP A 389 -29.56 -46.24 15.72
CA ASP A 389 -29.54 -44.80 15.44
C ASP A 389 -30.77 -44.08 15.99
N ALA A 390 -31.95 -44.71 15.89
CA ALA A 390 -33.20 -44.18 16.43
C ALA A 390 -33.17 -44.04 17.97
N GLN A 391 -32.52 -44.97 18.67
CA GLN A 391 -32.37 -44.88 20.13
C GLN A 391 -31.41 -43.75 20.49
N LEU A 392 -30.28 -43.62 19.78
CA LEU A 392 -29.34 -42.53 20.01
C LEU A 392 -29.99 -41.18 19.72
N THR A 393 -30.77 -41.09 18.64
CA THR A 393 -31.55 -39.90 18.28
C THR A 393 -32.47 -39.48 19.42
N GLN A 394 -33.23 -40.42 20.00
CA GLN A 394 -34.12 -40.12 21.13
C GLN A 394 -33.35 -39.63 22.35
N VAL A 395 -32.24 -40.28 22.70
CA VAL A 395 -31.41 -39.88 23.85
C VAL A 395 -30.82 -38.49 23.66
N ILE A 396 -30.22 -38.21 22.49
CA ILE A 396 -29.62 -36.90 22.21
C ILE A 396 -30.68 -35.81 22.12
N GLN A 397 -31.83 -36.07 21.50
CA GLN A 397 -32.95 -35.12 21.48
C GLN A 397 -33.44 -34.78 22.90
N TYR A 398 -33.57 -35.79 23.77
CA TYR A 398 -33.94 -35.59 25.17
C TYR A 398 -32.91 -34.71 25.90
N LEU A 399 -31.61 -34.99 25.73
CA LEU A 399 -30.55 -34.18 26.35
C LEU A 399 -30.56 -32.74 25.83
N LEU A 400 -30.61 -32.55 24.50
CA LEU A 400 -30.65 -31.21 23.90
C LEU A 400 -31.89 -30.43 24.37
N ALA A 401 -33.05 -31.08 24.46
CA ALA A 401 -34.28 -30.47 24.95
C ALA A 401 -34.15 -29.98 26.41
N ASN A 402 -33.43 -30.72 27.26
CA ASN A 402 -33.24 -30.36 28.68
C ASN A 402 -32.13 -29.32 28.91
N TYR A 403 -31.04 -29.35 28.12
CA TYR A 403 -29.89 -28.48 28.36
C TYR A 403 -29.86 -27.22 27.49
N ALA A 404 -30.48 -27.21 26.30
CA ALA A 404 -30.46 -26.00 25.47
C ALA A 404 -31.28 -24.84 26.06
N VAL A 405 -32.18 -25.11 27.03
CA VAL A 405 -33.05 -24.11 27.68
C VAL A 405 -32.29 -22.99 28.40
N TYR A 406 -31.01 -23.22 28.74
CA TYR A 406 -30.16 -22.21 29.37
C TYR A 406 -29.71 -21.13 28.38
N LEU A 407 -29.71 -21.41 27.08
CA LEU A 407 -29.68 -20.38 26.03
C LEU A 407 -31.07 -19.71 25.98
N GLN A 408 -31.16 -18.44 26.32
CA GLN A 408 -32.42 -17.71 26.33
C GLN A 408 -32.79 -17.17 24.95
N SER A 409 -31.81 -16.61 24.24
CA SER A 409 -32.06 -16.00 22.93
C SER A 409 -30.78 -15.86 22.11
N ILE A 410 -30.94 -15.70 20.81
CA ILE A 410 -29.90 -15.25 19.89
C ILE A 410 -30.36 -13.98 19.19
N GLU A 411 -29.50 -12.98 19.08
CA GLU A 411 -29.76 -11.77 18.33
C GLU A 411 -28.78 -11.65 17.17
N PHE A 412 -29.32 -11.53 15.97
CA PHE A 412 -28.57 -11.19 14.76
C PHE A 412 -28.67 -9.68 14.58
N ALA A 413 -27.68 -8.95 15.09
CA ALA A 413 -27.68 -7.50 15.08
C ALA A 413 -27.45 -6.95 13.67
N GLU A 414 -27.99 -5.75 13.37
CA GLU A 414 -27.82 -5.10 12.06
C GLU A 414 -26.34 -4.92 11.71
N ASN A 415 -25.47 -4.65 12.69
CA ASN A 415 -24.04 -4.42 12.44
C ASN A 415 -23.24 -5.70 12.11
N GLY A 416 -23.92 -6.85 11.95
CA GLY A 416 -23.29 -8.13 11.64
C GLY A 416 -22.78 -8.89 12.86
N ARG A 417 -23.15 -8.51 14.09
CA ARG A 417 -22.81 -9.28 15.30
C ARG A 417 -23.89 -10.29 15.66
N VAL A 418 -23.48 -11.40 16.24
CA VAL A 418 -24.36 -12.37 16.88
C VAL A 418 -24.20 -12.26 18.38
N ILE A 419 -25.31 -12.00 19.08
CA ILE A 419 -25.36 -11.85 20.53
C ILE A 419 -26.21 -12.99 21.09
N ALA A 420 -25.58 -13.97 21.70
CA ALA A 420 -26.26 -15.01 22.45
C ALA A 420 -26.51 -14.53 23.89
N THR A 421 -27.73 -14.69 24.39
CA THR A 421 -28.07 -14.46 25.80
C THR A 421 -28.33 -15.80 26.48
N TYR A 422 -27.70 -16.04 27.62
CA TYR A 422 -27.81 -17.29 28.36
C TYR A 422 -27.87 -17.02 29.88
N ILE A 423 -28.26 -18.04 30.63
CA ILE A 423 -28.15 -18.08 32.10
C ILE A 423 -27.23 -19.23 32.49
N ASP A 424 -26.71 -19.24 33.71
CA ASP A 424 -25.85 -20.34 34.14
C ASP A 424 -26.66 -21.65 34.19
N MET A 425 -25.97 -22.77 33.97
CA MET A 425 -26.52 -24.07 34.35
C MET A 425 -26.48 -24.21 35.88
N PRO A 426 -27.42 -24.95 36.49
CA PRO A 426 -27.34 -25.28 37.90
C PRO A 426 -26.00 -25.96 38.20
N LYS A 427 -25.40 -25.56 39.31
CA LYS A 427 -24.15 -26.12 39.84
C LYS A 427 -24.51 -26.81 41.15
N ASP A 428 -23.87 -27.93 41.43
CA ASP A 428 -23.95 -28.62 42.71
C ASP A 428 -23.39 -27.68 43.80
N VAL A 429 -24.29 -26.89 44.41
CA VAL A 429 -23.96 -25.89 45.42
C VAL A 429 -24.10 -26.48 46.83
N ASN A 430 -24.80 -27.60 46.97
CA ASN A 430 -25.00 -28.30 48.23
C ASN A 430 -23.94 -29.38 48.51
N GLY A 431 -23.14 -29.75 47.49
CA GLY A 431 -22.04 -30.71 47.55
C GLY A 431 -22.49 -32.16 47.62
N ASP A 432 -23.71 -32.49 47.21
CA ASP A 432 -24.28 -33.84 47.31
C ASP A 432 -23.97 -34.74 46.10
N GLY A 433 -23.25 -34.19 45.11
CA GLY A 433 -22.85 -34.87 43.89
C GLY A 433 -23.99 -35.01 42.87
N LYS A 434 -25.11 -34.31 43.06
CA LYS A 434 -26.26 -34.28 42.15
C LYS A 434 -26.55 -32.85 41.74
N ILE A 435 -27.24 -32.74 40.60
CA ILE A 435 -27.85 -31.49 40.16
C ILE A 435 -29.35 -31.64 40.35
N ASP A 436 -29.90 -31.02 41.39
CA ASP A 436 -31.32 -31.17 41.74
C ASP A 436 -32.01 -29.82 42.05
N ALA A 437 -33.27 -29.88 42.49
CA ALA A 437 -34.09 -28.68 42.75
C ALA A 437 -33.54 -27.78 43.89
N GLN A 438 -32.57 -28.26 44.67
CA GLN A 438 -31.88 -27.50 45.72
C GLN A 438 -30.67 -26.74 45.16
N ASP A 439 -30.25 -27.04 43.94
CA ASP A 439 -29.17 -26.33 43.26
C ASP A 439 -29.69 -25.08 42.55
N ALA A 440 -29.39 -23.93 43.14
CA ALA A 440 -29.84 -22.66 42.61
C ALA A 440 -29.21 -22.36 41.25
N VAL A 441 -30.04 -21.98 40.28
CA VAL A 441 -29.61 -21.47 38.98
C VAL A 441 -29.43 -19.95 39.09
N ASP A 442 -28.25 -19.43 38.72
CA ASP A 442 -28.09 -17.99 38.49
C ASP A 442 -28.85 -17.60 37.22
N THR A 443 -30.06 -17.07 37.41
CA THR A 443 -30.96 -16.64 36.34
C THR A 443 -30.62 -15.25 35.78
N THR A 444 -29.53 -14.63 36.26
CA THR A 444 -29.04 -13.36 35.71
C THR A 444 -28.61 -13.56 34.26
N PRO A 445 -29.24 -12.88 33.28
CA PRO A 445 -28.86 -13.04 31.89
C PRO A 445 -27.43 -12.56 31.63
N LYS A 446 -26.65 -13.41 30.96
CA LYS A 446 -25.29 -13.15 30.49
C LYS A 446 -25.28 -13.11 28.97
N THR A 447 -24.35 -12.37 28.39
CA THR A 447 -24.24 -12.26 26.92
C THR A 447 -22.90 -12.78 26.43
N PHE A 448 -22.93 -13.41 25.26
CA PHE A 448 -21.77 -13.84 24.50
C PHE A 448 -21.86 -13.24 23.10
N ALA A 449 -20.84 -12.50 22.69
CA ALA A 449 -20.89 -11.68 21.47
C ALA A 449 -19.59 -11.70 20.65
N LEU A 450 -18.87 -12.82 20.66
CA LEU A 450 -17.63 -13.00 19.88
C LEU A 450 -17.88 -13.40 18.43
N LEU A 451 -19.12 -13.69 18.06
CA LEU A 451 -19.48 -14.12 16.72
C LEU A 451 -19.94 -12.94 15.88
N GLN A 452 -19.50 -12.94 14.63
CA GLN A 452 -20.01 -12.10 13.57
C GLN A 452 -20.70 -13.00 12.53
N TYR A 453 -21.61 -12.44 11.76
CA TYR A 453 -22.31 -13.17 10.72
C TYR A 453 -22.42 -12.37 9.43
N TYR A 454 -22.56 -13.12 8.34
CA TYR A 454 -22.88 -12.55 7.05
C TYR A 454 -23.65 -13.54 6.18
N MET A 455 -24.29 -13.01 5.15
CA MET A 455 -24.96 -13.80 4.13
C MET A 455 -24.11 -13.85 2.87
N LYS A 456 -24.03 -15.03 2.25
CA LYS A 456 -23.41 -15.24 0.95
C LYS A 456 -24.13 -16.38 0.25
N ASP A 457 -24.57 -16.14 -0.99
CA ASP A 457 -25.24 -17.13 -1.83
C ASP A 457 -26.48 -17.77 -1.15
N GLY A 458 -27.21 -16.99 -0.35
CA GLY A 458 -28.39 -17.45 0.40
C GLY A 458 -28.08 -18.28 1.65
N GLN A 459 -26.81 -18.45 2.01
CA GLN A 459 -26.37 -19.17 3.19
C GLN A 459 -25.85 -18.21 4.28
N LEU A 460 -26.13 -18.55 5.54
CA LEU A 460 -25.64 -17.83 6.70
C LEU A 460 -24.23 -18.33 7.04
N TYR A 461 -23.29 -17.42 7.23
CA TYR A 461 -21.95 -17.75 7.70
C TYR A 461 -21.73 -17.15 9.09
N LEU A 462 -21.16 -17.94 10.01
CA LEU A 462 -20.76 -17.50 11.35
C LEU A 462 -19.24 -17.49 11.44
N ALA A 463 -18.65 -16.34 11.75
CA ALA A 463 -17.21 -16.19 11.94
C ALA A 463 -16.90 -15.64 13.33
N PHE A 464 -15.71 -15.91 13.84
CA PHE A 464 -15.25 -15.31 15.09
C PHE A 464 -14.69 -13.90 14.82
N ASP A 465 -14.96 -12.96 15.73
CA ASP A 465 -14.16 -11.74 15.82
C ASP A 465 -12.78 -12.13 16.31
N LEU A 466 -11.85 -12.30 15.37
CA LEU A 466 -10.47 -12.67 15.65
C LEU A 466 -9.78 -11.65 16.55
N SER A 467 -10.10 -10.37 16.45
CA SER A 467 -9.45 -9.35 17.28
C SER A 467 -9.89 -9.49 18.74
N GLU A 468 -11.20 -9.67 18.98
CA GLU A 468 -11.73 -9.92 20.32
C GLU A 468 -11.26 -11.26 20.86
N LEU A 469 -11.31 -12.33 20.06
CA LEU A 469 -10.79 -13.64 20.44
C LEU A 469 -9.31 -13.57 20.83
N MET A 470 -8.49 -12.86 20.03
CA MET A 470 -7.06 -12.69 20.31
C MET A 470 -6.80 -11.87 21.57
N SER A 471 -7.66 -10.89 21.88
CA SER A 471 -7.56 -10.09 23.10
C SER A 471 -7.89 -10.87 24.38
N MET A 472 -8.73 -11.90 24.27
CA MET A 472 -9.07 -12.79 25.38
C MET A 472 -7.97 -13.82 25.67
N MET A 473 -7.02 -14.01 24.74
CA MET A 473 -5.93 -14.96 24.91
C MET A 473 -4.80 -14.33 25.73
N PRO A 474 -4.23 -15.07 26.71
CA PRO A 474 -3.12 -14.57 27.51
C PRO A 474 -1.91 -14.19 26.64
N THR A 475 -1.25 -13.09 26.99
CA THR A 475 -0.06 -12.57 26.29
C THR A 475 1.18 -13.38 26.64
N TYR A 476 1.36 -14.56 26.03
CA TYR A 476 2.63 -15.28 26.06
C TYR A 476 3.45 -14.98 24.79
N GLU A 477 4.76 -14.81 24.96
CA GLU A 477 5.69 -14.56 23.86
C GLU A 477 5.89 -15.80 22.97
N SER A 478 5.92 -15.56 21.66
CA SER A 478 6.05 -16.52 20.56
C SER A 478 4.89 -17.53 20.42
N ARG A 479 3.94 -17.21 19.52
CA ARG A 479 3.00 -18.19 18.99
C ARG A 479 3.55 -18.71 17.67
N GLY A 480 3.76 -20.03 17.56
CA GLY A 480 4.14 -20.69 16.30
C GLY A 480 2.96 -20.98 15.36
N TRP A 481 1.79 -20.43 15.65
CA TRP A 481 0.53 -20.74 14.95
C TRP A 481 -0.28 -19.47 14.67
N ASP A 482 -0.80 -19.37 13.44
CA ASP A 482 -1.64 -18.28 12.95
C ASP A 482 -3.06 -18.82 12.61
N PRO A 483 -4.12 -18.42 13.35
CA PRO A 483 -5.50 -18.84 13.10
C PRO A 483 -6.13 -18.29 11.81
N SER A 484 -5.45 -17.38 11.09
CA SER A 484 -6.02 -16.58 9.99
C SER A 484 -6.64 -17.39 8.85
N GLY A 485 -6.22 -18.64 8.62
CA GLY A 485 -6.72 -19.46 7.52
C GLY A 485 -8.08 -20.13 7.73
N ILE A 486 -8.49 -20.40 8.98
CA ILE A 486 -9.65 -21.28 9.26
C ILE A 486 -10.84 -20.52 9.85
N LEU A 487 -10.61 -19.34 10.44
CA LEU A 487 -11.63 -18.55 11.12
C LEU A 487 -12.12 -17.33 10.31
N THR A 488 -11.53 -17.06 9.15
CA THR A 488 -11.79 -15.85 8.36
C THR A 488 -12.99 -15.98 7.43
N GLU A 489 -13.17 -17.13 6.78
CA GLU A 489 -14.35 -17.40 5.94
C GLU A 489 -15.59 -17.75 6.78
N GLY A 490 -15.41 -18.27 7.99
CA GLY A 490 -16.52 -18.63 8.86
C GLY A 490 -17.18 -19.97 8.50
N ILE A 491 -18.09 -20.40 9.36
CA ILE A 491 -18.79 -21.67 9.29
C ILE A 491 -20.11 -21.46 8.55
N PRO A 492 -20.38 -22.16 7.45
CA PRO A 492 -21.69 -22.14 6.81
C PRO A 492 -22.73 -22.82 7.71
N VAL A 493 -23.83 -22.13 7.95
CA VAL A 493 -24.96 -22.58 8.77
C VAL A 493 -26.23 -22.50 7.95
N ASN A 494 -27.05 -23.53 8.02
CA ASN A 494 -28.36 -23.50 7.39
C ASN A 494 -29.34 -22.78 8.30
N TYR A 495 -30.23 -22.02 7.68
CA TYR A 495 -31.33 -21.39 8.39
C TYR A 495 -32.61 -21.44 7.57
N GLN A 496 -33.74 -21.39 8.27
CA GLN A 496 -35.06 -21.27 7.67
C GLN A 496 -35.91 -20.34 8.52
N ILE A 497 -36.59 -19.40 7.88
CA ILE A 497 -37.57 -18.52 8.52
C ILE A 497 -38.95 -18.87 7.98
N ALA A 498 -39.86 -19.22 8.88
CA ALA A 498 -41.26 -19.51 8.57
C ALA A 498 -42.15 -18.73 9.54
N GLY A 499 -42.69 -17.59 9.09
CA GLY A 499 -43.41 -16.67 9.95
C GLY A 499 -42.52 -16.14 11.08
N ASN A 500 -42.93 -16.37 12.33
CA ASN A 500 -42.17 -15.97 13.51
C ASN A 500 -41.17 -17.04 13.99
N THR A 501 -41.00 -18.15 13.27
CA THR A 501 -40.08 -19.22 13.65
C THR A 501 -38.80 -19.15 12.84
N LEU A 502 -37.66 -19.22 13.52
CA LEU A 502 -36.33 -19.36 12.95
C LEU A 502 -35.76 -20.72 13.33
N SER A 503 -35.38 -21.51 12.33
CA SER A 503 -34.57 -22.72 12.52
C SER A 503 -33.14 -22.41 12.12
N VAL A 504 -32.16 -22.75 12.97
CA VAL A 504 -30.72 -22.62 12.67
C VAL A 504 -30.06 -23.97 12.94
N TYR A 505 -29.39 -24.55 11.94
CA TYR A 505 -28.84 -25.89 12.02
C TYR A 505 -27.62 -26.12 11.13
N LEU A 506 -26.78 -27.06 11.53
CA LEU A 506 -25.68 -27.59 10.74
C LEU A 506 -26.14 -28.88 10.06
N VAL A 507 -25.60 -29.14 8.87
CA VAL A 507 -25.85 -30.36 8.09
C VAL A 507 -24.61 -31.24 8.05
N THR A 508 -24.77 -32.48 7.58
CA THR A 508 -23.76 -33.55 7.66
C THR A 508 -22.38 -33.09 7.20
N ASP A 509 -22.32 -32.53 5.99
CA ASP A 509 -21.04 -32.15 5.36
C ASP A 509 -20.29 -31.08 6.17
N VAL A 510 -21.02 -30.14 6.76
CA VAL A 510 -20.43 -29.10 7.61
C VAL A 510 -19.92 -29.71 8.91
N VAL A 511 -20.71 -30.55 9.59
CA VAL A 511 -20.30 -31.16 10.86
C VAL A 511 -19.11 -32.09 10.67
N VAL A 512 -19.14 -32.94 9.64
CA VAL A 512 -18.03 -33.84 9.31
C VAL A 512 -16.78 -33.06 8.90
N GLY A 513 -16.93 -32.02 8.08
CA GLY A 513 -15.82 -31.16 7.66
C GLY A 513 -15.15 -30.42 8.82
N LEU A 514 -15.94 -29.96 9.80
CA LEU A 514 -15.43 -29.29 11.00
C LEU A 514 -14.85 -30.25 12.04
N ALA A 515 -15.33 -31.51 12.11
CA ALA A 515 -14.94 -32.47 13.13
C ALA A 515 -13.43 -32.69 13.20
N GLY A 516 -12.78 -32.92 12.06
CA GLY A 516 -11.32 -33.12 11.99
C GLY A 516 -10.54 -31.87 12.39
N PHE A 517 -10.99 -30.70 11.95
CA PHE A 517 -10.38 -29.42 12.33
C PHE A 517 -10.50 -29.15 13.83
N ALA A 518 -11.72 -29.27 14.37
CA ALA A 518 -11.98 -29.07 15.80
C ALA A 518 -11.16 -30.05 16.65
N ASN A 519 -11.03 -31.31 16.22
CA ASN A 519 -10.22 -32.31 16.92
C ASN A 519 -8.73 -31.92 16.97
N GLY A 520 -8.19 -31.34 15.89
CA GLY A 520 -6.83 -30.80 15.87
C GLY A 520 -6.65 -29.54 16.75
N MET A 521 -7.72 -28.78 16.98
CA MET A 521 -7.68 -27.55 17.80
C MET A 521 -7.77 -27.80 19.30
N LEU A 522 -8.43 -28.88 19.74
CA LEU A 522 -8.66 -29.15 21.16
C LEU A 522 -7.38 -29.17 22.01
N PRO A 523 -6.28 -29.84 21.62
CA PRO A 523 -5.05 -29.81 22.40
C PRO A 523 -4.48 -28.39 22.56
N ILE A 524 -4.63 -27.56 21.52
CA ILE A 524 -4.18 -26.16 21.53
C ILE A 524 -5.00 -25.35 22.52
N ILE A 525 -6.33 -25.46 22.47
CA ILE A 525 -7.22 -24.79 23.43
C ILE A 525 -6.89 -25.24 24.86
N GLY A 526 -6.67 -26.54 25.08
CA GLY A 526 -6.30 -27.08 26.38
C GLY A 526 -5.00 -26.51 26.95
N MET A 527 -4.01 -26.22 26.10
CA MET A 527 -2.77 -25.54 26.51
C MET A 527 -3.01 -24.10 26.98
N MET A 528 -4.07 -23.44 26.49
CA MET A 528 -4.37 -22.03 26.77
C MET A 528 -5.28 -21.82 27.98
N LEU A 529 -5.89 -22.88 28.50
CA LEU A 529 -6.79 -22.79 29.65
C LEU A 529 -6.03 -22.67 30.98
N PRO A 530 -6.62 -21.98 31.98
CA PRO A 530 -6.12 -22.00 33.36
C PRO A 530 -5.96 -23.43 33.88
N GLU A 531 -4.95 -23.69 34.71
CA GLU A 531 -4.66 -25.04 35.27
C GLU A 531 -5.89 -25.69 35.92
N GLU A 532 -6.72 -24.88 36.57
CA GLU A 532 -7.95 -25.28 37.27
C GLU A 532 -8.99 -25.91 36.32
N MET A 533 -9.00 -25.51 35.05
CA MET A 533 -9.96 -26.00 34.04
C MET A 533 -9.42 -27.18 33.23
N LYS A 534 -8.10 -27.43 33.25
CA LYS A 534 -7.47 -28.48 32.43
C LYS A 534 -8.01 -29.89 32.69
N PRO A 535 -8.29 -30.33 33.94
CA PRO A 535 -8.85 -31.65 34.17
C PRO A 535 -10.22 -31.84 33.52
N GLN A 536 -11.11 -30.84 33.65
CA GLN A 536 -12.44 -30.88 33.03
C GLN A 536 -12.34 -30.80 31.51
N PHE A 537 -11.43 -29.98 30.98
CA PHE A 537 -11.21 -29.88 29.55
C PHE A 537 -10.63 -31.18 28.95
N LYS A 538 -9.77 -31.91 29.67
CA LYS A 538 -9.24 -33.20 29.22
C LYS A 538 -10.36 -34.23 28.99
N VAL A 539 -11.40 -34.19 29.82
CA VAL A 539 -12.60 -35.02 29.65
C VAL A 539 -13.34 -34.64 28.37
N ILE A 540 -13.54 -33.33 28.12
CA ILE A 540 -14.16 -32.81 26.88
C ILE A 540 -13.34 -33.22 25.65
N GLU A 541 -12.02 -33.06 25.69
CA GLU A 541 -11.09 -33.47 24.64
C GLU A 541 -11.26 -34.96 24.32
N THR A 542 -11.24 -35.81 25.35
CA THR A 542 -11.36 -37.26 25.19
C THR A 542 -12.72 -37.65 24.59
N ILE A 543 -13.82 -37.06 25.07
CA ILE A 543 -15.17 -37.29 24.53
C ILE A 543 -15.21 -36.91 23.05
N PHE A 544 -14.73 -35.72 22.71
CA PHE A 544 -14.80 -35.21 21.34
C PHE A 544 -13.95 -36.05 20.39
N SER A 545 -12.69 -36.35 20.76
CA SER A 545 -11.83 -37.21 19.94
C SER A 545 -12.43 -38.58 19.71
N ALA A 546 -13.03 -39.19 20.75
CA ALA A 546 -13.72 -40.48 20.61
C ALA A 546 -14.90 -40.42 19.63
N ILE A 547 -15.67 -39.34 19.63
CA ILE A 547 -16.78 -39.12 18.68
C ILE A 547 -16.22 -38.94 17.25
N VAL A 548 -15.19 -38.11 17.08
CA VAL A 548 -14.60 -37.83 15.76
C VAL A 548 -13.92 -39.04 15.15
N GLU A 549 -13.24 -39.86 15.93
CA GLU A 549 -12.54 -41.05 15.43
C GLU A 549 -13.46 -42.26 15.30
N GLY A 550 -14.42 -42.43 16.21
CA GLY A 550 -15.23 -43.65 16.31
C GLY A 550 -16.62 -43.56 15.67
N ILE A 551 -17.24 -42.37 15.61
CA ILE A 551 -18.64 -42.22 15.20
C ILE A 551 -18.74 -41.45 13.88
N ILE A 552 -18.08 -40.28 13.77
CA ILE A 552 -18.13 -39.41 12.58
C ILE A 552 -17.82 -40.15 11.26
N PRO A 553 -16.85 -41.07 11.17
CA PRO A 553 -16.54 -41.77 9.91
C PRO A 553 -17.69 -42.67 9.41
N GLU A 554 -18.62 -43.07 10.29
CA GLU A 554 -19.75 -43.94 9.94
C GLU A 554 -21.05 -43.15 9.70
N VAL A 555 -21.05 -41.84 9.91
CA VAL A 555 -22.22 -40.97 9.75
C VAL A 555 -22.62 -40.87 8.27
N LYS A 556 -23.90 -41.13 8.01
CA LYS A 556 -24.57 -40.94 6.72
C LYS A 556 -25.38 -39.65 6.70
N GLU A 557 -26.05 -39.34 7.81
CA GLU A 557 -26.87 -38.13 7.97
C GLU A 557 -26.66 -37.58 9.37
N LEU A 558 -26.41 -36.28 9.47
CA LEU A 558 -26.35 -35.56 10.73
C LEU A 558 -26.86 -34.13 10.53
N GLU A 559 -27.96 -33.81 11.17
CA GLU A 559 -28.41 -32.43 11.33
C GLU A 559 -28.46 -32.11 12.82
N VAL A 560 -27.92 -30.95 13.21
CA VAL A 560 -27.97 -30.48 14.60
C VAL A 560 -28.25 -29.00 14.65
N GLY A 561 -29.21 -28.58 15.47
CA GLY A 561 -29.62 -27.19 15.55
C GLY A 561 -30.68 -26.91 16.59
N LEU A 562 -31.16 -25.67 16.60
CA LEU A 562 -32.18 -25.18 17.51
C LEU A 562 -33.23 -24.36 16.75
N MET A 563 -34.42 -24.32 17.32
CA MET A 563 -35.51 -23.46 16.86
C MET A 563 -35.69 -22.27 17.80
N PHE A 564 -36.02 -21.13 17.22
CA PHE A 564 -36.24 -19.87 17.90
C PHE A 564 -37.54 -19.23 17.42
N THR A 565 -38.06 -18.28 18.19
CA THR A 565 -39.24 -17.48 17.85
C THR A 565 -39.01 -16.01 18.13
N LYS A 566 -39.56 -15.15 17.27
CA LYS A 566 -39.68 -13.71 17.56
C LYS A 566 -40.64 -13.46 18.71
#